data_AF-H3ZQR4-F1
#
_entry.id   AF-H3ZQR4-F1
#
_cell.length_a   1.000
_cell.length_b   1.000
_cell.length_c   1.000
_cell.angle_alpha   90.00
_cell.angle_beta   90.00
_cell.angle_gamma   90.00
#
_symmetry.space_group_name_H-M   'P 1'
#
loop_
_entity.id
_entity.type
_entity.pdbx_description
1 polymer ?
#
loop_
_entity_poly.entity_id
_entity_poly.type
_entity_poly.pdbx_seq_one_letter_code
_entity_poly.pdbx_strand_id
1 'polypeptide(L)'
;MITNSLITNIDKHINGLLTEVSSDKYMISLLKNLKFRFERDGRVVGFNPITWKITVMNPTMGEIIKILQKKGSVKFSDLVTHLCLIYPETPRRIIKNDLKNAILWLFTNEFIYLQKQNTDIHFVDILRDIMQNNNKERENNGG
;
A
#
# COMPACT_ATOMS: atom_id res chain seq x y z
N MET A 1 23.85 10.93 2.61
CA MET A 1 23.53 10.88 1.17
C MET A 1 22.92 9.53 0.87
N ILE A 2 21.66 9.49 0.43
CA ILE A 2 21.05 8.29 -0.16
C ILE A 2 21.66 8.17 -1.58
N THR A 3 22.31 7.05 -1.88
CA THR A 3 22.93 6.83 -3.19
C THR A 3 21.86 6.53 -4.24
N ASN A 4 22.05 6.96 -5.50
CA ASN A 4 21.14 6.66 -6.60
C ASN A 4 20.85 5.16 -6.74
N SER A 5 21.78 4.29 -6.33
CA SER A 5 21.58 2.83 -6.29
C SER A 5 20.51 2.38 -5.29
N LEU A 6 20.40 3.01 -4.12
CA LEU A 6 19.43 2.65 -3.09
C LEU A 6 18.01 3.00 -3.55
N ILE A 7 17.83 4.16 -4.20
CA ILE A 7 16.54 4.59 -4.75
C ILE A 7 16.06 3.60 -5.83
N THR A 8 16.94 3.25 -6.78
CA THR A 8 16.62 2.28 -7.84
C THR A 8 16.23 0.90 -7.30
N ASN A 9 16.90 0.44 -6.23
CA ASN A 9 16.59 -0.84 -5.60
C ASN A 9 15.23 -0.83 -4.90
N ILE A 10 14.88 0.27 -4.23
CA ILE A 10 13.56 0.47 -3.61
C ILE A 10 12.48 0.46 -4.69
N ASP A 11 12.63 1.25 -5.76
CA ASP A 11 11.65 1.34 -6.84
C ASP A 11 11.42 -0.01 -7.52
N LYS A 12 12.49 -0.78 -7.77
CA LYS A 12 12.38 -2.13 -8.34
C LYS A 12 11.61 -3.08 -7.42
N HIS A 13 11.89 -3.05 -6.12
CA HIS A 13 11.24 -3.93 -5.15
C HIS A 13 9.76 -3.59 -5.00
N ILE A 14 9.43 -2.29 -4.88
CA ILE A 14 8.05 -1.81 -4.79
C ILE A 14 7.26 -2.14 -6.06
N ASN A 15 7.81 -1.91 -7.24
CA ASN A 15 7.12 -2.21 -8.50
C ASN A 15 6.89 -3.72 -8.69
N GLY A 16 7.85 -4.55 -8.26
CA GLY A 16 7.68 -6.00 -8.21
C GLY A 16 6.53 -6.40 -7.29
N LEU A 17 6.52 -5.86 -6.07
CA LEU A 17 5.47 -6.12 -5.08
C LEU A 17 4.09 -5.69 -5.58
N LEU A 18 3.94 -4.49 -6.14
CA LEU A 18 2.68 -4.01 -6.70
C LEU A 18 2.18 -4.87 -7.86
N THR A 19 3.09 -5.42 -8.67
CA THR A 19 2.74 -6.36 -9.74
C THR A 19 2.13 -7.63 -9.14
N GLU A 20 2.74 -8.18 -8.10
CA GLU A 20 2.23 -9.36 -7.42
C GLU A 20 0.90 -9.11 -6.69
N VAL A 21 0.75 -7.96 -6.03
CA VAL A 21 -0.52 -7.52 -5.41
C VAL A 21 -1.61 -7.44 -6.47
N SER A 22 -1.31 -6.86 -7.63
CA SER A 22 -2.26 -6.74 -8.75
C SER A 22 -2.65 -8.09 -9.38
N SER A 23 -1.89 -9.14 -9.08
CA SER A 23 -2.14 -10.53 -9.47
C SER A 23 -2.77 -11.35 -8.32
N ASP A 24 -3.29 -10.69 -7.29
CA ASP A 24 -3.94 -11.30 -6.12
C ASP A 24 -3.07 -12.30 -5.34
N LYS A 25 -1.74 -12.19 -5.44
CA LYS A 25 -0.82 -13.01 -4.63
C LYS A 25 -0.78 -12.59 -3.16
N TYR A 26 -1.21 -11.36 -2.87
CA TYR A 26 -1.30 -10.80 -1.52
C TYR A 26 -2.72 -10.39 -1.22
N MET A 27 -3.09 -10.53 0.05
CA MET A 27 -4.25 -9.87 0.61
C MET A 27 -3.84 -8.48 1.12
N ILE A 28 -4.74 -7.52 1.02
CA ILE A 28 -4.60 -6.16 1.51
C ILE A 28 -5.41 -6.05 2.79
N SER A 29 -4.80 -5.55 3.87
CA SER A 29 -5.42 -5.44 5.19
C SER A 29 -5.16 -4.07 5.79
N LEU A 30 -6.10 -3.54 6.58
CA LEU A 30 -5.86 -2.33 7.37
C LEU A 30 -4.98 -2.60 8.56
N LEU A 31 -4.04 -1.68 8.81
CA LEU A 31 -3.31 -1.68 10.07
C LEU A 31 -4.26 -1.48 11.26
N LYS A 32 -3.96 -2.15 12.37
CA LYS A 32 -4.75 -2.04 13.60
C LYS A 32 -4.61 -0.65 14.22
N ASN A 33 -5.61 -0.25 15.01
CA ASN A 33 -5.63 1.00 15.80
C ASN A 33 -5.60 2.30 14.98
N LEU A 34 -5.84 2.24 13.67
CA LEU A 34 -6.10 3.42 12.85
C LEU A 34 -7.47 4.00 13.18
N LYS A 35 -7.56 5.33 13.20
CA LYS A 35 -8.82 6.05 13.38
C LYS A 35 -9.16 6.80 12.11
N PHE A 36 -10.40 6.67 11.66
CA PHE A 36 -10.90 7.30 10.44
C PHE A 36 -12.15 8.13 10.72
N ARG A 37 -12.25 9.29 10.07
CA ARG A 37 -13.45 10.12 10.00
C ARG A 37 -13.82 10.31 8.54
N PHE A 38 -15.05 9.96 8.18
CA PHE A 38 -15.56 10.07 6.82
C PHE A 38 -16.31 11.39 6.64
N GLU A 39 -15.93 12.14 5.62
CA GLU A 39 -16.54 13.41 5.26
C GLU A 39 -17.70 13.19 4.26
N ARG A 40 -18.61 14.16 4.17
CA ARG A 40 -19.81 14.05 3.31
C ARG A 40 -19.50 14.00 1.82
N ASP A 41 -18.35 14.55 1.41
CA ASP A 41 -17.89 14.57 0.02
C ASP A 41 -17.10 13.31 -0.37
N GLY A 42 -17.11 12.28 0.48
CA GLY A 42 -16.43 11.01 0.25
C GLY A 42 -14.97 11.00 0.70
N ARG A 43 -14.35 12.14 1.01
CA ARG A 43 -13.00 12.16 1.59
C ARG A 43 -12.97 11.46 2.94
N VAL A 44 -11.80 10.95 3.32
CA VAL A 44 -11.58 10.37 4.64
C VAL A 44 -10.37 11.01 5.30
N VAL A 45 -10.51 11.36 6.57
CA VAL A 45 -9.40 11.83 7.41
C VAL A 45 -8.94 10.66 8.26
N GLY A 46 -7.69 10.24 8.10
CA GLY A 46 -7.09 9.16 8.86
C GLY A 46 -6.01 9.66 9.80
N PHE A 47 -6.02 9.20 11.06
CA PHE A 47 -4.89 9.34 11.98
C PHE A 47 -4.14 8.01 12.08
N ASN A 48 -2.85 8.05 11.75
CA ASN A 48 -1.95 6.91 11.89
C ASN A 48 -1.07 7.10 13.16
N PRO A 49 -1.24 6.27 14.21
CA PRO A 49 -0.48 6.40 15.45
C PRO A 49 0.97 5.95 15.32
N ILE A 50 1.33 5.15 14.31
CA ILE A 50 2.72 4.76 14.05
C ILE A 50 3.50 5.97 13.54
N THR A 51 2.93 6.68 12.58
CA THR A 51 3.60 7.82 11.93
C THR A 51 3.28 9.16 12.58
N TRP A 52 2.32 9.20 13.52
CA TRP A 52 1.77 10.40 14.15
C TRP A 52 1.21 11.43 13.14
N LYS A 53 0.79 10.97 11.95
CA LYS A 53 0.27 11.84 10.89
C LYS A 53 -1.24 11.80 10.82
N ILE A 54 -1.84 12.97 10.57
CA ILE A 54 -3.21 13.12 10.11
C ILE A 54 -3.16 13.34 8.60
N THR A 55 -3.87 12.50 7.85
CA THR A 55 -3.90 12.57 6.39
C THR A 55 -5.35 12.71 5.91
N VAL A 56 -5.57 13.66 5.01
CA VAL A 56 -6.81 13.72 4.21
C VAL A 56 -6.60 12.90 2.95
N MET A 57 -7.44 11.89 2.75
CA MET A 57 -7.41 10.98 1.61
C MET A 57 -8.62 11.22 0.72
N ASN A 58 -8.44 10.98 -0.58
CA ASN A 58 -9.48 11.20 -1.59
C ASN A 58 -10.62 10.16 -1.49
N PRO A 59 -11.74 10.36 -2.22
CA PRO A 59 -12.87 9.44 -2.17
C PRO A 59 -12.54 7.99 -2.52
N THR A 60 -11.67 7.75 -3.52
CA THR A 60 -11.25 6.38 -3.90
C THR A 60 -10.57 5.66 -2.73
N MET A 61 -9.67 6.33 -2.03
CA MET A 61 -9.05 5.80 -0.81
C MET A 61 -10.10 5.60 0.29
N GLY A 62 -11.04 6.52 0.44
CA GLY A 62 -12.19 6.38 1.35
C GLY A 62 -12.95 5.07 1.16
N GLU A 63 -13.28 4.72 -0.09
CA GLU A 63 -13.95 3.46 -0.40
C GLU A 63 -13.09 2.23 -0.10
N ILE A 64 -11.79 2.28 -0.40
CA ILE A 64 -10.85 1.20 -0.03
C ILE A 64 -10.86 0.98 1.48
N ILE A 65 -10.73 2.04 2.29
CA ILE A 65 -10.75 1.94 3.75
C ILE A 65 -12.07 1.34 4.24
N LYS A 66 -13.23 1.80 3.73
CA LYS A 66 -14.55 1.25 4.13
C LYS A 66 -14.65 -0.25 3.87
N ILE A 67 -14.20 -0.70 2.70
CA ILE A 67 -14.23 -2.12 2.33
C ILE A 67 -13.37 -2.93 3.29
N LEU A 68 -12.16 -2.46 3.58
CA LEU A 68 -11.24 -3.15 4.49
C LEU A 68 -11.74 -3.15 5.93
N GLN A 69 -12.37 -2.06 6.41
CA GLN A 69 -13.00 -2.04 7.73
C GLN A 69 -14.13 -3.07 7.85
N LYS A 70 -14.88 -3.30 6.77
CA LYS A 70 -16.02 -4.23 6.74
C LYS A 70 -15.61 -5.69 6.53
N LYS A 71 -14.68 -5.93 5.61
CA LYS A 71 -14.29 -7.28 5.16
C LYS A 71 -13.01 -7.79 5.79
N GLY A 72 -12.24 -6.94 6.47
CA GLY A 72 -10.89 -7.24 6.90
C GLY A 72 -9.94 -7.26 5.71
N SER A 73 -9.46 -8.44 5.35
CA SER A 73 -8.49 -8.64 4.28
C SER A 73 -9.17 -8.90 2.94
N VAL A 74 -8.72 -8.23 1.87
CA VAL A 74 -9.30 -8.39 0.51
C VAL A 74 -8.24 -8.53 -0.57
N LYS A 75 -8.61 -9.13 -1.70
CA LYS A 75 -7.75 -9.18 -2.89
C LYS A 75 -7.82 -7.87 -3.68
N PHE A 76 -6.81 -7.62 -4.51
CA PHE A 76 -6.80 -6.46 -5.40
C PHE A 76 -7.97 -6.52 -6.38
N SER A 77 -8.27 -7.68 -6.98
CA SER A 77 -9.40 -7.85 -7.90
C SER A 77 -10.77 -7.60 -7.26
N ASP A 78 -10.93 -7.87 -5.96
CA ASP A 78 -12.16 -7.56 -5.22
C ASP A 78 -12.37 -6.05 -5.11
N LEU A 79 -11.30 -5.30 -4.81
CA LEU A 79 -11.32 -3.83 -4.78
C LEU A 79 -11.60 -3.24 -6.15
N VAL A 80 -10.97 -3.76 -7.22
CA VAL A 80 -11.27 -3.32 -8.60
C VAL A 80 -12.74 -3.54 -8.93
N THR A 81 -13.26 -4.73 -8.64
CA THR A 81 -14.66 -5.07 -8.93
C THR A 81 -15.60 -4.15 -8.17
N HIS A 82 -15.31 -3.87 -6.89
CA HIS A 82 -16.11 -2.95 -6.09
C HIS A 82 -16.07 -1.50 -6.64
N LEU A 83 -14.89 -0.98 -6.95
CA LEU A 83 -14.74 0.37 -7.50
C LEU A 83 -15.40 0.51 -8.88
N CYS A 84 -15.39 -0.54 -9.70
CA CYS A 84 -16.14 -0.55 -10.98
C CYS A 84 -17.66 -0.44 -10.77
N LEU A 85 -18.20 -0.93 -9.65
CA LEU A 85 -19.62 -0.79 -9.34
C LEU A 85 -19.96 0.63 -8.85
N ILE A 86 -19.03 1.29 -8.14
CA ILE A 86 -19.21 2.67 -7.66
C ILE A 86 -19.04 3.68 -8.80
N TYR A 87 -18.10 3.41 -9.71
CA TYR A 87 -17.74 4.29 -10.82
C TYR A 87 -17.95 3.57 -12.17
N PRO A 88 -19.19 3.23 -12.55
CA PRO A 88 -19.49 2.44 -13.75
C PRO A 88 -19.04 3.13 -15.05
N GLU A 89 -19.02 4.47 -15.05
CA GLU A 89 -18.62 5.29 -16.18
C GLU A 89 -17.10 5.26 -16.43
N THR A 90 -16.31 4.84 -15.43
CA THR A 90 -14.85 4.87 -15.52
C THR A 90 -14.32 3.54 -16.07
N PRO A 91 -13.53 3.56 -17.15
CA PRO A 91 -12.94 2.34 -17.70
C PRO A 91 -12.17 1.54 -16.65
N ARG A 92 -12.41 0.22 -16.59
CA ARG A 92 -11.75 -0.70 -15.64
C ARG A 92 -10.23 -0.56 -15.62
N ARG A 93 -9.60 -0.28 -16.78
CA ARG A 93 -8.14 -0.05 -16.87
C ARG A 93 -7.70 1.17 -16.06
N ILE A 94 -8.46 2.26 -16.08
CA ILE A 94 -8.18 3.48 -15.31
C ILE A 94 -8.36 3.18 -13.82
N ILE A 95 -9.46 2.55 -13.43
CA ILE A 95 -9.68 2.11 -12.03
C ILE A 95 -8.54 1.24 -11.52
N LYS A 96 -8.06 0.28 -12.32
CA LYS A 96 -6.90 -0.55 -11.93
C LYS A 96 -5.65 0.30 -11.69
N ASN A 97 -5.39 1.29 -12.53
CA ASN A 97 -4.22 2.15 -12.38
C ASN A 97 -4.31 3.04 -11.14
N ASP A 98 -5.46 3.68 -10.94
CA ASP A 98 -5.70 4.53 -9.77
C ASP A 98 -5.67 3.73 -8.48
N LEU A 99 -6.22 2.52 -8.48
CA LEU A 99 -6.14 1.60 -7.35
C LEU A 99 -4.69 1.20 -7.05
N LYS A 100 -3.86 0.91 -8.06
CA LYS A 100 -2.42 0.63 -7.82
C LYS A 100 -1.74 1.80 -7.11
N ASN A 101 -1.98 3.02 -7.57
CA ASN A 101 -1.41 4.22 -6.96
C ASN A 101 -1.93 4.43 -5.54
N ALA A 102 -3.23 4.20 -5.31
CA ALA A 102 -3.82 4.29 -3.98
C ALA A 102 -3.25 3.26 -3.01
N ILE A 103 -3.12 2.01 -3.44
CA ILE A 103 -2.51 0.93 -2.63
C ILE A 103 -1.06 1.23 -2.33
N LEU A 104 -0.27 1.66 -3.32
CA LEU A 104 1.11 2.08 -3.10
C LEU A 104 1.19 3.18 -2.03
N TRP A 105 0.37 4.20 -2.17
CA TRP A 105 0.37 5.34 -1.25
C TRP A 105 -0.03 4.92 0.17
N LEU A 106 -1.12 4.15 0.30
CA LEU A 106 -1.59 3.64 1.60
C LEU A 106 -0.56 2.72 2.27
N PHE A 107 0.12 1.89 1.49
CA PHE A 107 1.13 0.96 1.98
C PHE A 107 2.38 1.70 2.47
N THR A 108 2.92 2.59 1.66
CA THR A 108 4.11 3.41 2.00
C THR A 108 3.89 4.34 3.19
N ASN A 109 2.63 4.72 3.45
CA ASN A 109 2.25 5.52 4.61
C ASN A 109 1.73 4.70 5.80
N GLU A 110 1.93 3.37 5.79
CA GLU A 110 1.59 2.45 6.88
C GLU A 110 0.09 2.52 7.30
N PHE A 111 -0.81 2.74 6.34
CA PHE A 111 -2.26 2.59 6.55
C PHE A 111 -2.75 1.17 6.29
N ILE A 112 -2.07 0.47 5.39
CA ILE A 112 -2.33 -0.94 5.07
C ILE A 112 -1.04 -1.74 5.20
N TYR A 113 -1.20 -3.04 5.42
CA TYR A 113 -0.13 -4.02 5.27
C TYR A 113 -0.58 -5.09 4.26
N LEU A 114 0.40 -5.80 3.71
CA LEU A 114 0.15 -6.88 2.77
C LEU A 114 0.32 -8.22 3.49
N GLN A 115 -0.56 -9.17 3.23
CA GLN A 115 -0.48 -10.49 3.83
C GLN A 115 -0.29 -11.55 2.75
N LYS A 116 0.71 -12.41 2.93
CA LYS A 116 0.94 -13.60 2.12
C LYS A 116 1.01 -14.80 3.05
N GLN A 117 0.04 -15.70 2.93
CA GLN A 117 -0.09 -16.84 3.85
C GLN A 117 -0.15 -16.34 5.31
N ASN A 118 0.84 -16.69 6.14
CA ASN A 118 0.94 -16.33 7.55
C ASN A 118 1.94 -15.19 7.82
N THR A 119 2.39 -14.49 6.78
CA THR A 119 3.36 -13.40 6.90
C THR A 119 2.69 -12.07 6.57
N ASP A 120 2.75 -11.16 7.55
CA ASP A 120 2.42 -9.76 7.38
C ASP A 120 3.67 -9.03 6.88
N ILE A 121 3.52 -8.22 5.85
CA ILE A 121 4.58 -7.44 5.22
C ILE A 121 4.22 -5.98 5.39
N HIS A 122 5.06 -5.26 6.13
CA HIS A 122 4.99 -3.82 6.29
C HIS A 122 6.00 -3.12 5.36
N PHE A 123 5.75 -1.84 5.06
CA PHE A 123 6.67 -1.08 4.23
C PHE A 123 8.00 -0.85 4.95
N VAL A 124 7.97 -0.63 6.26
CA VAL A 124 9.18 -0.51 7.10
C VAL A 124 10.07 -1.75 7.03
N ASP A 125 9.50 -2.95 6.91
CA ASP A 125 10.28 -4.19 6.82
C ASP A 125 11.04 -4.26 5.49
N ILE A 126 10.41 -3.85 4.38
CA ILE A 126 11.07 -3.75 3.08
C ILE A 126 12.24 -2.77 3.13
N LEU A 127 12.05 -1.61 3.75
CA LEU A 127 13.13 -0.63 3.91
C LEU A 127 14.29 -1.21 4.73
N ARG A 128 13.99 -1.92 5.81
CA ARG A 128 15.00 -2.57 6.66
C ARG A 128 15.80 -3.60 5.89
N ASP A 129 15.14 -4.48 5.15
CA ASP A 129 15.78 -5.54 4.37
C ASP A 129 16.71 -4.97 3.29
N ILE A 130 16.26 -3.94 2.57
CA ILE A 130 17.07 -3.28 1.55
C ILE A 130 18.30 -2.62 2.19
N MET A 131 18.15 -1.93 3.32
CA MET A 131 19.27 -1.30 4.01
C MET A 131 20.30 -2.32 4.50
N GLN A 132 19.86 -3.44 5.06
CA GLN A 132 20.75 -4.51 5.53
C GLN A 132 21.51 -5.17 4.39
N ASN A 133 20.86 -5.43 3.25
CA ASN A 133 21.50 -6.06 2.09
C ASN A 133 22.55 -5.14 1.44
N ASN A 134 22.27 -3.83 1.34
CA ASN A 134 23.26 -2.87 0.85
C ASN A 134 24.50 -2.77 1.74
N ASN A 135 24.34 -2.89 3.06
CA ASN A 135 25.49 -2.86 3.98
C ASN A 135 26.37 -4.12 3.81
N LYS A 136 25.77 -5.31 3.65
CA LYS A 136 26.51 -6.54 3.37
C LYS A 136 27.28 -6.49 2.05
N GLU A 137 26.70 -5.91 0.99
CA GLU A 137 27.40 -5.74 -0.29
C GLU A 137 28.60 -4.78 -0.18
N ARG A 138 28.53 -3.77 0.69
CA ARG A 138 29.65 -2.86 0.94
C ARG A 138 30.78 -3.52 1.73
N GLU A 139 30.45 -4.37 2.69
CA GLU A 139 31.44 -5.16 3.45
C GLU A 139 32.16 -6.17 2.55
N ASN A 140 31.43 -6.83 1.63
CA ASN A 140 32.01 -7.83 0.72
C ASN A 140 32.85 -7.24 -0.41
N ASN A 141 32.62 -5.98 -0.81
CA ASN A 141 33.37 -5.29 -1.87
C ASN A 141 34.53 -4.43 -1.34
N GLY A 142 34.73 -4.38 -0.01
CA GLY A 142 35.76 -3.59 0.66
C GLY A 142 36.80 -4.41 1.43
N GLY A 143 36.87 -5.72 1.19
CA GLY A 143 37.85 -6.65 1.78
C GLY A 143 38.96 -7.05 0.82
#